data_AF-A0A6N3AAY2-F1
#
_entry.id   AF-A0A6N3AAY2-F1
#
_cell.length_a   1.000
_cell.length_b   1.000
_cell.length_c   1.000
_cell.angle_alpha   90.00
_cell.angle_beta   90.00
_cell.angle_gamma   90.00
#
_symmetry.space_group_name_H-M   'P 1'
#
loop_
_entity.id
_entity.type
_entity.pdbx_description
1 polymer ?
#
loop_
_entity_poly.entity_id
_entity_poly.type
_entity_poly.pdbx_seq_one_letter_code
_entity_poly.pdbx_strand_id
1 'polypeptide(L)'
;MEIAARLRQLGFPSNYVGFPYLACAISLVQTEPEYLYQVFKCLYPAVATAFRTSAACVERDIRTLLCAYWRSGGQPLLQAISPRPLTARPTVSELIALLSGYFQDVGDL
;
A
#
# COMPACT_ATOMS: atom_id res chain seq x y z
N MET A 1 -7.37 -2.98 11.88
CA MET A 1 -6.73 -4.33 11.85
C MET A 1 -7.15 -5.17 10.62
N GLU A 2 -8.29 -4.89 10.00
CA GLU A 2 -8.76 -5.59 8.80
C GLU A 2 -7.81 -5.49 7.59
N ILE A 3 -7.33 -4.29 7.24
CA ILE A 3 -6.42 -4.09 6.10
C ILE A 3 -5.13 -4.90 6.24
N ALA A 4 -4.53 -4.96 7.43
CA ALA A 4 -3.32 -5.73 7.67
C ALA A 4 -3.55 -7.24 7.48
N ALA A 5 -4.73 -7.76 7.86
CA ALA A 5 -5.08 -9.15 7.62
C ALA A 5 -5.25 -9.44 6.12
N ARG A 6 -5.96 -8.57 5.39
CA ARG A 6 -6.12 -8.69 3.93
C ARG A 6 -4.77 -8.63 3.20
N LEU A 7 -3.88 -7.70 3.56
CA LEU A 7 -2.52 -7.65 3.00
C LEU A 7 -1.75 -8.96 3.22
N ARG A 8 -1.89 -9.57 4.41
CA ARG A 8 -1.25 -10.87 4.69
C ARG A 8 -1.84 -11.99 3.85
N GLN A 9 -3.15 -11.99 3.60
CA GLN A 9 -3.80 -12.95 2.71
C GLN A 9 -3.33 -12.80 1.25
N LEU A 10 -3.03 -11.57 0.81
CA LEU A 10 -2.40 -11.32 -0.49
C LEU A 10 -0.91 -11.70 -0.54
N GLY A 11 -0.33 -12.16 0.57
CA GLY A 11 1.05 -12.63 0.65
C GLY A 11 2.10 -11.54 0.90
N PHE A 12 1.69 -10.33 1.32
CA PHE A 12 2.67 -9.30 1.68
C PHE A 12 3.46 -9.72 2.92
N PRO A 13 4.81 -9.65 2.89
CA PRO A 13 5.63 -10.11 3.99
C PRO A 13 5.55 -9.15 5.18
N SER A 14 4.98 -9.62 6.30
CA SER A 14 4.71 -8.78 7.47
C SER A 14 5.91 -8.52 8.38
N ASN A 15 7.06 -9.11 8.09
CA ASN A 15 8.32 -8.86 8.79
C ASN A 15 9.02 -7.56 8.34
N TYR A 16 8.51 -6.89 7.30
CA TYR A 16 9.05 -5.62 6.84
C TYR A 16 8.42 -4.44 7.59
N VAL A 17 9.25 -3.45 7.94
CA VAL A 17 8.81 -2.19 8.58
C VAL A 17 7.77 -1.45 7.73
N GLY A 18 7.85 -1.55 6.40
CA GLY A 18 6.88 -0.95 5.49
C GLY A 18 5.49 -1.57 5.53
N PHE A 19 5.32 -2.77 6.11
CA PHE A 19 4.03 -3.46 6.16
C PHE A 19 2.98 -2.71 6.98
N PRO A 20 3.23 -2.36 8.26
CA PRO A 20 2.28 -1.54 9.02
C PRO A 20 2.07 -0.14 8.40
N TYR A 21 3.08 0.42 7.74
CA TYR A 21 2.95 1.72 7.06
C TYR A 21 1.99 1.65 5.87
N LEU A 22 2.12 0.60 5.03
CA LEU A 22 1.23 0.37 3.90
C LEU A 22 -0.22 0.16 4.37
N ALA A 23 -0.42 -0.65 5.42
CA ALA A 23 -1.74 -0.88 5.99
C ALA A 23 -2.38 0.42 6.51
N CYS A 24 -1.60 1.27 7.18
CA CYS A 24 -2.06 2.57 7.65
C CYS A 24 -2.37 3.52 6.49
N ALA A 25 -1.49 3.60 5.50
CA ALA A 25 -1.69 4.45 4.32
C ALA A 25 -2.99 4.10 3.58
N ILE A 26 -3.26 2.81 3.37
CA ILE A 26 -4.51 2.33 2.76
C ILE A 26 -5.72 2.69 3.63
N SER A 27 -5.63 2.49 4.95
CA SER A 27 -6.72 2.84 5.87
C SER A 27 -7.06 4.34 5.84
N LEU A 28 -6.04 5.21 5.74
CA LEU A 28 -6.23 6.65 5.62
C LEU A 28 -6.89 7.00 4.29
N VAL A 29 -6.45 6.41 3.18
CA VAL A 29 -7.04 6.63 1.86
C VAL A 29 -8.49 6.17 1.77
N GLN A 30 -8.85 5.03 2.40
CA GLN A 30 -10.25 4.59 2.42
C GLN A 30 -11.16 5.51 3.24
N THR A 31 -10.60 6.15 4.28
CA THR A 31 -11.34 7.11 5.09
C THR A 31 -11.48 8.45 4.37
N GLU A 32 -10.40 8.89 3.72
CA GLU A 32 -10.32 10.18 3.04
C GLU A 32 -9.57 9.99 1.70
N PRO A 33 -10.30 9.74 0.60
CA PRO A 33 -9.69 9.42 -0.70
C PRO A 33 -8.83 10.55 -1.27
N GLU A 34 -8.99 11.77 -0.76
CA GLU A 34 -8.21 12.94 -1.14
C GLU A 34 -6.69 12.78 -0.89
N TYR A 35 -6.29 11.90 0.04
CA TYR A 35 -4.88 11.58 0.28
C TYR A 35 -4.15 11.08 -0.96
N LEU A 36 -4.85 10.44 -1.92
CA LEU A 36 -4.23 9.96 -3.16
C LEU A 36 -3.77 11.10 -4.07
N TYR A 37 -4.37 12.29 -3.99
CA TYR A 37 -3.96 13.45 -4.78
C TYR A 37 -2.71 14.13 -4.21
N GLN A 38 -2.42 13.90 -2.92
CA GLN A 38 -1.35 14.59 -2.19
C GLN A 38 -0.49 13.62 -1.37
N VAL A 39 -0.03 12.53 -2.00
CA VAL A 39 0.66 11.44 -1.31
C VAL A 39 1.89 11.92 -0.52
N PHE A 40 2.77 12.71 -1.14
CA PHE A 40 3.98 13.20 -0.49
C PHE A 40 3.73 14.30 0.55
N LYS A 41 2.70 15.13 0.35
CA LYS A 41 2.42 16.31 1.19
C LYS A 41 1.50 16.02 2.37
N CYS A 42 0.64 15.02 2.25
CA CYS A 42 -0.40 14.73 3.22
C CYS A 42 -0.30 13.28 3.72
N LEU A 43 -0.31 12.28 2.81
CA LEU A 43 -0.40 10.88 3.22
C LEU A 43 0.85 10.39 3.95
N TYR A 44 2.04 10.54 3.36
CA TYR A 44 3.27 10.09 4.00
C TYR A 44 3.56 10.82 5.31
N PRO A 45 3.36 12.14 5.43
CA PRO A 45 3.43 12.83 6.72
C PRO A 45 2.44 12.31 7.76
N ALA A 46 1.19 12.03 7.39
CA ALA A 46 0.19 11.50 8.32
C ALA A 46 0.60 10.12 8.88
N VAL A 47 1.07 9.22 8.00
CA VAL A 47 1.63 7.93 8.42
C VAL A 47 2.89 8.14 9.27
N ALA A 48 3.77 9.06 8.87
CA ALA A 48 5.01 9.33 9.59
C ALA A 48 4.74 9.80 11.03
N THR A 49 3.73 10.65 11.24
CA THR A 49 3.28 11.07 12.57
C THR A 49 2.76 9.90 13.40
N ALA A 50 1.95 9.02 12.80
CA ALA A 50 1.42 7.85 13.50
C ALA A 50 2.51 6.88 13.98
N PHE A 51 3.60 6.75 13.23
CA PHE A 51 4.71 5.84 13.52
C PHE A 51 5.97 6.53 14.07
N ARG A 52 5.90 7.82 14.40
CA ARG A 52 7.04 8.63 14.90
C ARG A 52 8.29 8.50 14.02
N THR A 53 8.11 8.62 12.71
CA THR A 53 9.17 8.54 11.70
C THR A 53 9.10 9.73 10.74
N SER A 54 9.83 9.70 9.63
CA SER A 54 9.77 10.72 8.57
C SER A 54 9.00 10.23 7.34
N ALA A 55 8.40 11.14 6.59
CA ALA A 55 7.70 10.81 5.33
C ALA A 55 8.63 10.10 4.32
N ALA A 56 9.92 10.44 4.29
CA ALA A 56 10.91 9.78 3.46
C ALA A 56 11.18 8.33 3.90
N CYS A 57 11.19 8.06 5.21
CA CYS A 57 11.28 6.70 5.73
C CYS A 57 10.04 5.88 5.36
N VAL A 58 8.83 6.45 5.51
CA VAL A 58 7.58 5.79 5.14
C VAL A 58 7.61 5.32 3.69
N GLU A 59 7.91 6.22 2.75
CA GLU A 59 7.99 5.88 1.33
C GLU A 59 9.06 4.82 1.06
N ARG A 60 10.26 4.98 1.63
CA ARG A 60 11.38 4.05 1.45
C ARG A 60 11.04 2.65 1.96
N ASP A 61 10.43 2.55 3.13
CA ASP A 61 10.12 1.27 3.76
C ASP A 61 8.98 0.55 3.02
N ILE A 62 7.96 1.28 2.56
CA ILE A 62 6.90 0.71 1.70
C ILE A 62 7.49 0.27 0.35
N ARG A 63 8.38 1.07 -0.26
CA ARG A 63 9.07 0.68 -1.49
C ARG A 63 9.89 -0.58 -1.31
N THR A 64 10.58 -0.71 -0.17
CA THR A 64 11.38 -1.89 0.15
C THR A 64 10.50 -3.14 0.27
N LEU A 65 9.36 -3.03 0.97
CA LEU A 65 8.34 -4.07 1.02
C LEU A 65 7.85 -4.47 -0.37
N LEU A 66 7.47 -3.49 -1.20
CA LEU A 66 6.97 -3.74 -2.56
C LEU A 66 8.02 -4.41 -3.45
N CYS A 67 9.28 -3.98 -3.36
CA CYS A 67 10.39 -4.62 -4.08
C CYS A 67 10.57 -6.08 -3.66
N ALA A 68 10.49 -6.38 -2.37
CA ALA A 68 10.59 -7.75 -1.86
C ALA A 68 9.41 -8.61 -2.35
N TYR A 69 8.19 -8.11 -2.21
CA TYR A 69 6.97 -8.79 -2.65
C TYR A 69 6.94 -9.05 -4.16
N TRP A 70 7.40 -8.09 -4.96
CA TRP A 70 7.52 -8.26 -6.41
C TRP A 70 8.51 -9.36 -6.77
N ARG A 71 9.68 -9.38 -6.13
CA ARG A 71 10.73 -10.39 -6.35
C ARG A 71 10.31 -11.79 -5.89
N SER A 72 9.45 -11.91 -4.89
CA SER A 72 8.92 -13.19 -4.42
C SER A 72 7.82 -13.77 -5.31
N GLY A 73 7.49 -13.13 -6.43
CA GLY A 73 6.47 -13.61 -7.37
C GLY A 73 5.05 -13.11 -7.08
N GLY A 74 4.88 -11.98 -6.39
CA GLY A 74 3.58 -11.34 -6.15
C GLY A 74 2.98 -10.62 -7.38
N GLN A 75 3.72 -10.52 -8.49
CA GLN A 75 3.29 -9.87 -9.73
C GLN A 75 1.92 -10.34 -10.28
N PRO A 76 1.64 -11.65 -10.44
CA PRO A 76 0.34 -12.11 -10.97
C PRO A 76 -0.85 -11.68 -10.11
N LEU A 77 -0.69 -11.60 -8.79
CA LEU A 77 -1.75 -11.13 -7.90
C LEU A 77 -1.99 -9.63 -8.09
N LEU A 78 -0.92 -8.82 -8.15
CA LEU A 78 -1.04 -7.39 -8.43
C LEU A 78 -1.65 -7.13 -9.81
N GLN A 79 -1.34 -7.98 -10.80
CA GLN A 79 -1.92 -7.91 -12.13
C GLN A 79 -3.41 -8.23 -12.11
N ALA A 80 -3.85 -9.21 -11.31
CA ALA A 80 -5.25 -9.62 -11.23
C ALA A 80 -6.14 -8.53 -10.61
N ILE A 81 -5.63 -7.77 -9.65
CA ILE A 81 -6.36 -6.67 -9.01
C ILE A 81 -6.20 -5.33 -9.74
N SER A 82 -5.30 -5.25 -10.71
CA SER A 82 -5.04 -4.03 -11.45
C SER A 82 -6.04 -3.89 -12.61
N PRO A 83 -6.70 -2.73 -12.77
CA PRO A 83 -7.60 -2.48 -13.90
C PRO A 83 -6.85 -2.35 -15.23
N ARG A 84 -5.52 -2.32 -15.21
CA ARG A 84 -4.64 -2.19 -16.38
C ARG A 84 -3.49 -3.20 -16.34
N PRO A 85 -2.93 -3.59 -17.49
CA PRO A 85 -1.72 -4.40 -17.54
C PRO A 85 -0.55 -3.69 -16.83
N LEU A 86 0.03 -4.37 -15.84
CA LEU A 86 1.25 -3.95 -15.14
C LEU A 86 2.46 -4.47 -15.93
N THR A 87 3.00 -3.61 -16.79
CA THR A 87 4.23 -3.91 -17.56
C THR A 87 5.49 -3.87 -16.70
N ALA A 88 5.42 -3.20 -15.54
CA ALA A 88 6.49 -3.06 -14.58
C ALA A 88 5.96 -3.06 -13.15
N ARG A 89 6.87 -3.16 -12.18
CA ARG A 89 6.54 -3.03 -10.76
C ARG A 89 5.93 -1.64 -10.52
N PRO A 90 4.76 -1.54 -9.85
CA PRO A 90 4.14 -0.26 -9.58
C PRO A 90 5.02 0.61 -8.67
N THR A 91 4.78 1.91 -8.71
CA THR A 91 5.27 2.85 -7.69
C THR A 91 4.54 2.64 -6.37
N VAL A 92 5.06 3.21 -5.28
CA VAL A 92 4.41 3.14 -3.96
C VAL A 92 3.01 3.77 -4.01
N SER A 93 2.88 4.91 -4.67
CA SER A 93 1.59 5.61 -4.82
C SER A 93 0.59 4.78 -5.62
N GLU A 94 1.01 4.17 -6.73
CA GLU A 94 0.16 3.26 -7.51
C GLU A 94 -0.25 2.03 -6.70
N LEU A 95 0.68 1.43 -5.94
CA LEU A 95 0.37 0.31 -5.07
C LEU A 95 -0.73 0.66 -4.06
N ILE A 96 -0.60 1.81 -3.39
CA ILE A 96 -1.58 2.28 -2.40
C ILE A 96 -2.94 2.50 -3.08
N ALA A 97 -2.98 3.14 -4.25
CA ALA A 97 -4.21 3.36 -5.00
C ALA A 97 -4.89 2.04 -5.40
N LEU A 98 -4.12 1.10 -5.96
CA LEU A 98 -4.60 -0.22 -6.38
C LEU A 98 -5.21 -1.00 -5.22
N LEU A 99 -4.47 -1.11 -4.10
CA LEU A 99 -4.94 -1.86 -2.93
C LEU A 99 -6.11 -1.18 -2.24
N SER A 100 -6.14 0.15 -2.20
CA SER A 100 -7.26 0.89 -1.60
C SER A 100 -8.54 0.66 -2.40
N GLY A 101 -8.49 0.77 -3.73
CA GLY A 101 -9.63 0.49 -4.60
C GLY A 101 -10.11 -0.96 -4.49
N TYR A 102 -9.18 -1.93 -4.58
CA TYR A 102 -9.51 -3.35 -4.46
C TYR A 102 -10.19 -3.69 -3.13
N PHE A 103 -9.72 -3.14 -2.02
CA PHE A 103 -10.31 -3.42 -0.71
C PHE A 103 -11.62 -2.68 -0.44
N GLN A 104 -11.93 -1.60 -1.15
CA GLN A 104 -13.25 -0.97 -1.10
C GLN A 104 -14.28 -1.80 -1.89
N ASP A 105 -13.91 -2.28 -3.07
CA ASP A 105 -14.79 -3.08 -3.93
C ASP A 105 -15.16 -4.42 -3.29
N VAL A 106 -14.19 -5.12 -2.69
CA VAL A 106 -14.41 -6.40 -2.00
C VAL A 106 -15.21 -6.22 -0.68
N GLY A 107 -15.26 -5.00 -0.12
CA GLY A 107 -16.02 -4.72 1.10
C GLY A 107 -17.52 -4.50 0.88
N ASP A 108 -17.94 -4.26 -0.37
CA ASP A 108 -19.33 -4.00 -0.77
C ASP A 108 -20.06 -5.28 -1.25
N LEU A 109 -19.37 -6.43 -1.23
CA LEU A 109 -19.86 -7.75 -1.67
C LEU A 109 -20.23 -8.68 -0.51
#